data_AF-A0A2M8NIS9-F1
#
_entry.id   AF-A0A2M8NIS9-F1
#
_cell.length_a   1.000
_cell.length_b   1.000
_cell.length_c   1.000
_cell.angle_alpha   90.00
_cell.angle_beta   90.00
_cell.angle_gamma   90.00
#
_symmetry.space_group_name_H-M   'P 1'
#
loop_
_entity.id
_entity.type
_entity.pdbx_description
1 polymer ?
#
loop_
_entity_poly.entity_id
_entity_poly.type
_entity_poly.pdbx_seq_one_letter_code
_entity_poly.pdbx_strand_id
1 'polypeptide(L)'
;MYDRAMMKTIFFLALMIGLFIRYADAQPDLPVCAQRPTSLSQPWISSASGICLEEVIHEPSLGELAFTSLAVTPDNVLYAARPHAGEVWMLTDRDGDGLPETPELAASGLTLPNGLAHYDGALYISGGAHLYRLRDGILTTLADGLPSGSGLWTGGLAVYQGRIYIGIGAPCDGCNFDAL
;
A
#
# COMPACT_ATOMS: atom_id res chain seq x y z
N MET A 1 -42.84 -18.74 39.94
CA MET A 1 -43.32 -18.47 38.56
C MET A 1 -42.41 -17.36 38.03
N TYR A 2 -41.29 -17.73 37.40
CA TYR A 2 -40.30 -16.76 36.93
C TYR A 2 -40.86 -16.09 35.67
N ASP A 3 -41.04 -14.77 35.70
CA ASP A 3 -41.72 -14.03 34.63
C ASP A 3 -40.94 -14.15 33.31
N ARG A 4 -41.59 -14.65 32.26
CA ARG A 4 -41.02 -14.79 30.91
C ARG A 4 -40.52 -13.45 30.36
N ALA A 5 -41.07 -12.32 30.81
CA ALA A 5 -40.60 -11.00 30.45
C ALA A 5 -39.20 -10.72 31.03
N MET A 6 -38.98 -11.02 32.30
CA MET A 6 -37.72 -10.81 33.01
C MET A 6 -36.58 -11.64 32.41
N MET A 7 -36.85 -12.90 32.02
CA MET A 7 -35.83 -13.78 31.42
C MET A 7 -35.41 -13.32 30.01
N LYS A 8 -36.33 -12.75 29.22
CA LYS A 8 -36.01 -12.17 27.90
C LYS A 8 -35.16 -10.90 28.02
N THR A 9 -35.46 -10.05 28.99
CA THR A 9 -34.68 -8.82 29.23
C THR A 9 -33.26 -9.13 29.68
N ILE A 10 -33.07 -10.12 30.56
CA ILE A 10 -31.74 -10.57 30.99
C ILE A 10 -30.96 -11.16 29.81
N PHE A 11 -31.61 -11.95 28.95
CA PHE A 11 -30.97 -12.52 27.76
C PHE A 11 -30.55 -11.45 26.75
N PHE A 12 -31.38 -10.43 26.52
CA PHE A 12 -31.05 -9.30 25.65
C PHE A 12 -29.91 -8.44 26.21
N LEU A 13 -29.90 -8.17 27.53
CA LEU A 13 -28.79 -7.47 28.17
C LEU A 13 -27.48 -8.27 28.07
N ALA A 14 -27.53 -9.59 28.30
CA ALA A 14 -26.36 -10.46 28.19
C ALA A 14 -25.83 -10.55 26.75
N LEU A 15 -26.72 -10.56 25.74
CA LEU A 15 -26.34 -10.53 24.33
C LEU A 15 -25.69 -9.20 23.94
N MET A 16 -26.23 -8.07 24.41
CA MET A 16 -25.66 -6.74 24.19
C MET A 16 -24.30 -6.60 24.86
N ILE A 17 -24.17 -7.01 26.13
CA ILE A 17 -22.90 -7.00 26.86
C ILE A 17 -21.88 -7.93 26.19
N GLY A 18 -22.29 -9.10 25.72
CA GLY A 18 -21.44 -10.02 24.96
C GLY A 18 -21.00 -9.47 23.60
N LEU A 19 -21.84 -8.66 22.93
CA LEU A 19 -21.47 -7.96 21.69
C LEU A 19 -20.45 -6.83 21.94
N PHE A 20 -20.57 -6.10 23.06
CA PHE A 20 -19.62 -5.03 23.41
C PHE A 20 -18.26 -5.57 23.83
N ILE A 21 -18.19 -6.70 24.55
CA ILE A 21 -16.92 -7.29 24.99
C ILE A 21 -16.09 -7.82 23.81
N ARG A 22 -16.74 -8.29 22.74
CA ARG A 22 -16.04 -8.83 21.54
C ARG A 22 -15.34 -7.77 20.70
N TYR A 23 -15.68 -6.49 20.85
CA TYR A 23 -15.16 -5.42 19.98
C TYR A 23 -13.85 -4.80 20.48
N ALA A 24 -13.47 -5.01 21.73
CA ALA A 24 -12.33 -4.33 22.35
C ALA A 24 -10.98 -5.07 22.19
N ASP A 25 -10.98 -6.27 21.61
CA ASP A 25 -9.87 -7.25 21.73
C ASP A 25 -9.10 -7.49 20.41
N ALA A 26 -9.04 -6.51 19.50
CA ALA A 26 -8.55 -6.72 18.13
C ALA A 26 -7.41 -5.80 17.67
N GLN A 27 -6.71 -5.10 18.56
CA GLN A 27 -5.34 -4.70 18.27
C GLN A 27 -4.43 -5.19 19.40
N PRO A 28 -3.32 -5.88 19.09
CA PRO A 28 -2.31 -6.13 20.10
C PRO A 28 -1.92 -4.78 20.74
N ASP A 29 -1.75 -4.76 22.06
CA ASP A 29 -1.25 -3.59 22.79
C ASP A 29 0.18 -3.30 22.31
N LEU A 30 0.29 -2.57 21.20
CA LEU A 30 1.58 -2.08 20.71
C LEU A 30 2.16 -1.14 21.77
N PRO A 31 3.47 -1.19 22.03
CA PRO A 31 4.12 -0.26 22.93
C PRO A 31 3.82 1.19 22.54
N VAL A 32 3.76 2.09 23.53
CA VAL A 32 3.60 3.52 23.24
C VAL A 32 4.74 4.00 22.34
N CYS A 33 4.44 4.91 21.42
CA CYS A 33 5.38 5.39 20.38
C CYS A 33 6.80 5.67 20.86
N ALA A 34 6.94 6.36 22.00
CA ALA A 34 8.24 6.70 22.57
C ALA A 34 9.10 5.49 22.97
N GLN A 35 8.51 4.30 23.05
CA GLN A 35 9.17 3.04 23.36
C GLN A 35 9.43 2.19 22.11
N ARG A 36 8.90 2.58 20.94
CA ARG A 36 9.13 1.86 19.69
C ARG A 36 10.50 2.28 19.12
N PRO A 37 11.41 1.33 18.85
CA PRO A 37 12.78 1.63 18.43
C PRO A 37 12.86 2.33 17.07
N THR A 38 11.86 2.13 16.22
CA THR A 38 11.70 2.74 14.89
C THR A 38 10.98 4.09 14.94
N SER A 39 10.61 4.59 16.12
CA SER A 39 9.89 5.86 16.22
C SER A 39 10.73 7.05 15.75
N LEU A 40 10.12 7.88 14.91
CA LEU A 40 10.73 9.08 14.38
C LEU A 40 10.14 10.30 15.08
N SER A 41 11.02 11.12 15.65
CA SER A 41 10.64 12.42 16.22
C SER A 41 10.52 13.52 15.16
N GLN A 42 10.95 13.24 13.92
CA GLN A 42 10.96 14.19 12.81
C GLN A 42 10.40 13.55 11.53
N PRO A 43 9.64 14.30 10.71
CA PRO A 43 9.20 15.68 10.93
C PRO A 43 8.26 15.81 12.15
N TRP A 44 8.21 17.00 12.73
CA TRP A 44 7.46 17.28 13.95
C TRP A 44 5.96 17.26 13.62
N ILE A 45 5.35 16.08 13.69
CA ILE A 45 3.90 15.91 13.65
C ILE A 45 3.32 16.39 14.98
N SER A 46 2.22 17.14 14.90
CA SER A 46 1.56 17.68 16.09
C SER A 46 1.19 16.54 17.03
N SER A 47 1.74 16.55 18.25
CA SER A 47 1.41 15.59 19.31
C SER A 47 -0.07 15.58 19.68
N ALA A 48 -0.81 16.65 19.35
CA ALA A 48 -2.26 16.72 19.53
C ALA A 48 -3.05 15.73 18.66
N SER A 49 -2.42 15.17 17.62
CA SER A 49 -3.06 14.21 16.72
C SER A 49 -2.98 12.75 17.18
N GLY A 50 -2.16 12.46 18.21
CA GLY A 50 -1.97 11.07 18.68
C GLY A 50 -1.32 10.14 17.64
N ILE A 51 -0.71 10.70 16.60
CA ILE A 51 -0.09 9.95 15.50
C ILE A 51 1.36 9.58 15.87
N CYS A 52 1.68 8.31 15.66
CA CYS A 52 3.04 7.78 15.66
C CYS A 52 3.63 7.90 14.25
N LEU A 53 4.84 8.44 14.12
CA LEU A 53 5.63 8.24 12.90
C LEU A 53 6.74 7.25 13.21
N GLU A 54 6.89 6.26 12.34
CA GLU A 54 7.88 5.21 12.48
C GLU A 54 8.59 4.98 11.14
N GLU A 55 9.88 4.67 11.22
CA GLU A 55 10.64 4.17 10.09
C GLU A 55 10.23 2.71 9.83
N VAL A 56 9.55 2.51 8.71
CA VAL A 56 9.02 1.19 8.32
C VAL A 56 10.10 0.30 7.69
N ILE A 57 11.12 0.91 7.07
CA ILE A 57 12.22 0.19 6.44
C ILE A 57 13.50 0.99 6.66
N HIS A 58 14.52 0.33 7.18
CA HIS A 58 15.88 0.85 7.21
C HIS A 58 16.80 -0.04 6.36
N GLU A 59 16.85 0.21 5.04
CA GLU A 59 17.73 -0.53 4.13
C GLU A 59 18.60 0.44 3.31
N PRO A 60 19.77 0.85 3.86
CA PRO A 60 20.66 1.81 3.22
C PRO A 60 21.14 1.38 1.83
N SER A 61 21.19 0.08 1.55
CA SER A 61 21.62 -0.44 0.24
C SER A 61 20.65 -0.09 -0.90
N LEU A 62 19.39 0.27 -0.58
CA LEU A 62 18.42 0.69 -1.61
C LEU A 62 18.65 2.12 -2.09
N GLY A 63 19.46 2.92 -1.40
CA GLY A 63 19.68 4.34 -1.66
C GLY A 63 18.56 5.24 -1.12
N GLU A 64 18.78 6.55 -1.21
CA GLU A 64 17.75 7.55 -0.85
C GLU A 64 16.60 7.58 -1.87
N LEU A 65 15.41 7.94 -1.41
CA LEU A 65 14.20 8.07 -2.25
C LEU A 65 13.92 6.83 -3.11
N ALA A 66 14.20 5.65 -2.56
CA ALA A 66 14.16 4.39 -3.29
C ALA A 66 12.77 4.05 -3.85
N PHE A 67 11.70 4.52 -3.20
CA PHE A 67 10.32 4.13 -3.50
C PHE A 67 9.44 5.30 -3.94
N THR A 68 8.50 5.06 -4.87
CA THR A 68 7.61 6.10 -5.43
C THR A 68 6.12 5.78 -5.32
N SER A 69 5.75 4.50 -5.34
CA SER A 69 4.36 4.06 -5.30
C SER A 69 4.23 2.85 -4.39
N LEU A 70 3.10 2.79 -3.67
CA LEU A 70 2.78 1.76 -2.70
C LEU A 70 1.42 1.14 -3.05
N ALA A 71 1.28 -0.17 -2.86
CA ALA A 71 -0.01 -0.86 -2.89
C ALA A 71 -0.05 -1.96 -1.85
N VAL A 72 -1.16 -2.07 -1.13
CA VAL A 72 -1.37 -3.11 -0.11
C VAL A 72 -2.37 -4.14 -0.62
N THR A 73 -2.14 -5.41 -0.28
CA THR A 73 -3.05 -6.51 -0.57
C THR A 73 -3.87 -6.89 0.67
N PRO A 74 -5.00 -7.62 0.51
CA PRO A 74 -5.83 -8.07 1.64
C PRO A 74 -5.11 -9.01 2.62
N ASP A 75 -4.05 -9.68 2.20
CA ASP A 75 -3.18 -10.53 3.00
C ASP A 75 -1.99 -9.77 3.63
N ASN A 76 -2.11 -8.44 3.76
CA ASN A 76 -1.15 -7.55 4.42
C ASN A 76 0.25 -7.53 3.80
N VAL A 77 0.36 -7.78 2.49
CA VAL A 77 1.60 -7.55 1.75
C VAL A 77 1.61 -6.12 1.25
N LEU A 78 2.64 -5.36 1.62
CA LEU A 78 2.90 -4.03 1.08
C LEU A 78 3.87 -4.14 -0.08
N TYR A 79 3.47 -3.68 -1.26
CA TYR A 79 4.35 -3.57 -2.42
C TYR A 79 4.87 -2.15 -2.58
N ALA A 80 6.13 -2.02 -2.99
CA ALA A 80 6.79 -0.74 -3.21
C ALA A 80 7.57 -0.72 -4.51
N ALA A 81 7.32 0.29 -5.35
CA ALA A 81 7.96 0.42 -6.66
C ALA A 81 9.28 1.21 -6.60
N ARG A 82 10.33 0.70 -7.25
CA ARG A 82 11.64 1.33 -7.43
C ARG A 82 11.86 1.65 -8.92
N PRO A 83 11.51 2.87 -9.38
CA PRO A 83 11.49 3.18 -10.82
C PRO A 83 12.86 3.00 -11.49
N HIS A 84 13.91 3.60 -10.92
CA HIS A 84 15.24 3.60 -11.52
C HIS A 84 15.90 2.22 -11.57
N ALA A 85 15.55 1.33 -10.63
CA ALA A 85 16.02 -0.05 -10.64
C ALA A 85 15.18 -0.95 -11.57
N GLY A 86 13.98 -0.50 -11.98
CA GLY A 86 13.06 -1.33 -12.74
C GLY A 86 12.46 -2.47 -11.91
N GLU A 87 12.22 -2.21 -10.62
CA GLU A 87 11.86 -3.24 -9.63
C GLU A 87 10.58 -2.90 -8.87
N VAL A 88 9.91 -3.94 -8.39
CA VAL A 88 8.88 -3.86 -7.36
C VAL A 88 9.26 -4.83 -6.25
N TRP A 89 9.23 -4.34 -5.02
CA TRP A 89 9.55 -5.11 -3.82
C TRP A 89 8.29 -5.39 -3.03
N MET A 90 8.28 -6.49 -2.28
CA MET A 90 7.24 -6.83 -1.32
C MET A 90 7.79 -6.79 0.09
N LEU A 91 6.95 -6.32 0.99
CA LEU A 91 7.23 -6.13 2.40
C LEU A 91 6.13 -6.84 3.17
N THR A 92 6.54 -7.71 4.08
CA THR A 92 5.64 -8.52 4.89
C THR A 92 6.00 -8.35 6.34
N ASP A 93 4.99 -8.32 7.19
CA ASP A 93 5.10 -8.46 8.65
C ASP A 93 4.71 -9.90 9.00
N ARG A 94 5.70 -10.72 9.35
CA ARG A 94 5.57 -12.14 9.67
C ARG A 94 5.49 -12.39 11.16
N ASP A 95 6.04 -11.49 11.99
CA ASP A 95 6.02 -11.63 13.45
C ASP A 95 4.85 -10.91 14.14
N GLY A 96 4.11 -10.08 13.40
CA GLY A 96 2.86 -9.44 13.80
C GLY A 96 3.04 -8.16 14.61
N ASP A 97 4.21 -7.52 14.59
CA ASP A 97 4.49 -6.30 15.34
C ASP A 97 4.03 -5.00 14.62
N GLY A 98 3.47 -5.14 13.42
CA GLY A 98 2.95 -4.07 12.58
C GLY A 98 4.00 -3.40 11.70
N LEU A 99 5.24 -3.88 11.70
CA LEU A 99 6.33 -3.41 10.83
C LEU A 99 6.81 -4.56 9.94
N PRO A 100 7.13 -4.29 8.67
CA PRO A 100 7.66 -5.33 7.80
C PRO A 100 9.10 -5.68 8.18
N GLU A 101 9.47 -6.94 7.96
CA GLU A 101 10.87 -7.35 8.08
C GLU A 101 11.67 -6.98 6.81
N THR A 102 12.65 -7.81 6.44
CA THR A 102 13.49 -7.59 5.25
C THR A 102 12.65 -7.59 3.98
N PRO A 103 12.71 -6.50 3.17
CA PRO A 103 12.05 -6.44 1.87
C PRO A 103 12.55 -7.54 0.92
N GLU A 104 11.64 -8.10 0.11
CA GLU A 104 11.94 -9.13 -0.89
C GLU A 104 11.61 -8.63 -2.30
N LEU A 105 12.38 -9.04 -3.31
CA LEU A 105 12.13 -8.66 -4.69
C LEU A 105 10.93 -9.43 -5.25
N ALA A 106 9.87 -8.72 -5.65
CA ALA A 106 8.65 -9.33 -6.21
C ALA A 106 8.67 -9.39 -7.75
N ALA A 107 9.24 -8.36 -8.39
CA ALA A 107 9.40 -8.31 -9.84
C ALA A 107 10.58 -7.40 -10.23
N SER A 108 11.22 -7.69 -11.35
CA SER A 108 12.30 -6.90 -11.93
C SER A 108 12.19 -6.86 -13.46
N GLY A 109 13.05 -6.06 -14.11
CA GLY A 109 13.04 -5.88 -15.56
C GLY A 109 11.88 -4.99 -16.05
N LEU A 110 11.31 -4.19 -15.16
CA LEU A 110 10.21 -3.27 -15.46
C LEU A 110 10.76 -1.94 -16.01
N THR A 111 10.03 -1.28 -16.89
CA THR A 111 10.41 0.05 -17.37
C THR A 111 9.88 1.14 -16.44
N LEU A 112 10.74 1.74 -15.61
CA LEU A 112 10.38 2.86 -14.72
C LEU A 112 9.03 2.69 -13.99
N PRO A 113 8.84 1.59 -13.21
CA PRO A 113 7.58 1.36 -12.50
C PRO A 113 7.26 2.50 -11.52
N ASN A 114 6.12 3.16 -11.72
CA ASN A 114 5.73 4.38 -10.99
C ASN A 114 4.21 4.45 -10.68
N GLY A 115 3.51 3.32 -10.78
CA GLY A 115 2.14 3.21 -10.33
C GLY A 115 1.81 1.77 -10.00
N LEU A 116 1.23 1.54 -8.84
CA LEU A 116 0.82 0.24 -8.35
C LEU A 116 -0.65 0.26 -7.96
N ALA A 117 -1.39 -0.81 -8.28
CA ALA A 117 -2.63 -1.11 -7.59
C ALA A 117 -2.85 -2.62 -7.52
N HIS A 118 -3.31 -3.07 -6.37
CA HIS A 118 -3.81 -4.42 -6.21
C HIS A 118 -5.28 -4.48 -6.63
N TYR A 119 -5.64 -5.46 -7.45
CA TYR A 119 -7.02 -5.74 -7.80
C TYR A 119 -7.18 -7.22 -8.18
N ASP A 120 -8.24 -7.86 -7.66
CA ASP A 120 -8.63 -9.23 -8.01
C ASP A 120 -7.48 -10.25 -7.90
N GLY A 121 -6.66 -10.18 -6.85
CA GLY A 121 -5.54 -11.10 -6.64
C GLY A 121 -4.37 -10.91 -7.60
N ALA A 122 -4.27 -9.75 -8.24
CA ALA A 122 -3.10 -9.36 -9.03
C ALA A 122 -2.61 -7.96 -8.66
N LEU A 123 -1.31 -7.76 -8.80
CA LEU A 123 -0.70 -6.44 -8.75
C LEU A 123 -0.55 -5.90 -10.17
N TYR A 124 -1.15 -4.75 -10.44
CA TYR A 124 -1.00 -4.02 -11.69
C TYR A 124 0.07 -2.95 -11.52
N ILE A 125 0.95 -2.85 -12.52
CA ILE A 125 2.13 -2.01 -12.46
C ILE A 125 2.19 -1.17 -13.74
N SER A 126 2.09 0.15 -13.63
CA SER A 126 2.35 1.06 -14.75
C SER A 126 3.77 1.62 -14.68
N GLY A 127 4.42 1.74 -15.83
CA GLY A 127 5.71 2.40 -15.95
C GLY A 127 6.15 2.53 -17.40
N GLY A 128 6.70 3.70 -17.75
CA GLY A 128 7.09 4.02 -19.13
C GLY A 128 5.93 3.79 -20.12
N ALA A 129 6.17 3.00 -21.16
CA ALA A 129 5.18 2.63 -22.17
C ALA A 129 4.28 1.44 -21.76
N HIS A 130 4.44 0.89 -20.55
CA HIS A 130 3.93 -0.43 -20.22
C HIS A 130 2.88 -0.43 -19.11
N LEU A 131 1.96 -1.39 -19.23
CA LEU A 131 1.15 -1.91 -18.14
C LEU A 131 1.50 -3.38 -17.94
N TYR A 132 1.95 -3.74 -16.74
CA TYR A 132 2.23 -5.10 -16.35
C TYR A 132 1.20 -5.61 -15.34
N ARG A 133 1.11 -6.93 -15.24
CA ARG A 133 0.36 -7.65 -14.21
C ARG A 133 1.26 -8.72 -13.60
N LEU A 134 1.44 -8.67 -12.29
CA LEU A 134 2.05 -9.73 -11.49
C LEU A 134 0.93 -10.50 -10.79
N ARG A 135 0.85 -11.81 -11.05
CA ARG A 135 -0.09 -12.73 -10.39
C ARG A 135 0.60 -14.07 -10.18
N ASP A 136 0.55 -14.60 -8.95
CA ASP A 136 1.16 -15.89 -8.60
C ASP A 136 2.64 -16.00 -9.00
N GLY A 137 3.39 -14.90 -8.86
CA GLY A 137 4.80 -14.81 -9.26
C GLY A 137 5.04 -14.68 -10.77
N ILE A 138 3.98 -14.68 -11.59
CA ILE A 138 4.06 -14.57 -13.05
C ILE A 138 3.86 -13.11 -13.45
N LEU A 139 4.90 -12.52 -14.04
CA LEU A 139 4.86 -11.18 -14.62
C LEU A 139 4.41 -11.27 -16.10
N THR A 140 3.37 -10.52 -16.46
CA THR A 140 2.85 -10.44 -17.83
C THR A 140 2.71 -8.98 -18.26
N THR A 141 3.19 -8.65 -19.46
CA THR A 141 2.91 -7.35 -20.10
C THR A 141 1.51 -7.38 -20.70
N LEU A 142 0.64 -6.47 -20.26
CA LEU A 142 -0.72 -6.31 -20.78
C LEU A 142 -0.81 -5.24 -21.88
N ALA A 143 0.07 -4.23 -21.83
CA ALA A 143 0.23 -3.21 -22.85
C ALA A 143 1.68 -2.74 -22.90
N ASP A 144 2.15 -2.36 -24.08
CA ASP A 144 3.53 -1.94 -24.38
C ASP A 144 3.61 -0.72 -25.32
N GLY A 145 2.50 0.01 -25.45
CA GLY A 145 2.35 1.17 -26.34
C GLY A 145 1.70 2.37 -25.67
N LEU A 146 1.75 2.47 -24.34
CA LEU A 146 1.28 3.67 -23.65
C LEU A 146 2.14 4.87 -24.07
N PRO A 147 1.55 6.06 -24.25
CA PRO A 147 2.33 7.26 -24.50
C PRO A 147 3.34 7.47 -23.37
N SER A 148 4.60 7.65 -23.74
CA SER A 148 5.72 7.82 -22.82
C SER A 148 6.88 8.52 -23.54
N GLY A 149 7.84 9.05 -22.79
CA GLY A 149 8.97 9.79 -23.38
C GLY A 149 9.73 10.62 -22.35
N SER A 150 10.40 11.67 -22.82
CA SER A 150 11.26 12.56 -22.02
C SER A 150 10.51 13.51 -21.08
N GLY A 151 9.18 13.46 -21.06
CA GLY A 151 8.33 14.31 -20.24
C GLY A 151 8.11 13.78 -18.82
N LEU A 152 6.95 14.14 -18.26
CA LEU A 152 6.51 13.62 -16.97
C LEU A 152 6.28 12.11 -17.07
N TRP A 153 6.64 11.39 -16.02
CA TRP A 153 6.58 9.93 -16.04
C TRP A 153 5.15 9.43 -16.03
N THR A 154 4.89 8.38 -16.81
CA THR A 154 3.68 7.55 -16.67
C THR A 154 3.63 7.00 -15.26
N GLY A 155 2.53 7.23 -14.56
CA GLY A 155 2.40 6.89 -13.15
C GLY A 155 1.01 7.24 -12.63
N GLY A 156 0.72 6.80 -11.41
CA GLY A 156 -0.65 6.85 -10.88
C GLY A 156 -1.54 5.81 -11.56
N LEU A 157 -1.88 4.76 -10.81
CA LEU A 157 -2.69 3.66 -11.29
C LEU A 157 -3.86 3.48 -10.33
N ALA A 158 -5.07 3.45 -10.86
CA ALA A 158 -6.27 3.18 -10.10
C ALA A 158 -7.12 2.14 -10.81
N VAL A 159 -7.78 1.28 -10.03
CA VAL A 159 -8.78 0.35 -10.55
C VAL A 159 -10.14 0.73 -10.00
N TYR A 160 -11.11 0.90 -10.89
CA TYR A 160 -12.48 1.22 -10.51
C TYR A 160 -13.47 0.52 -11.44
N GLN A 161 -14.42 -0.21 -10.86
CA GLN A 161 -15.42 -0.99 -11.59
C GLN A 161 -14.82 -1.91 -12.69
N GLY A 162 -13.73 -2.61 -12.37
CA GLY A 162 -13.06 -3.54 -13.28
C GLY A 162 -12.29 -2.85 -14.42
N ARG A 163 -12.12 -1.53 -14.39
CA ARG A 163 -11.34 -0.76 -15.37
C ARG A 163 -10.09 -0.19 -14.72
N ILE A 164 -8.99 -0.20 -15.46
CA ILE A 164 -7.71 0.37 -15.06
C ILE A 164 -7.60 1.78 -15.65
N TYR A 165 -7.26 2.74 -14.80
CA TYR A 165 -6.98 4.12 -15.17
C TYR A 165 -5.51 4.39 -14.89
N ILE A 166 -4.80 4.94 -15.88
CA ILE A 166 -3.37 5.22 -15.79
C ILE A 166 -3.17 6.71 -16.09
N GLY A 167 -2.44 7.39 -15.21
CA GLY A 167 -2.00 8.75 -15.46
C GLY A 167 -0.89 8.77 -16.51
N ILE A 168 -1.14 9.47 -17.61
CA ILE A 168 -0.13 9.72 -18.65
C ILE A 168 0.42 11.12 -18.44
N GLY A 169 1.72 11.21 -18.19
CA GLY A 169 2.41 12.49 -18.05
C GLY A 169 2.45 13.26 -19.36
N ALA A 170 2.42 14.60 -19.27
CA ALA A 170 2.64 15.45 -20.42
C ALA A 170 4.06 15.23 -20.99
N PRO A 171 4.25 15.30 -22.32
CA PRO A 171 5.57 15.06 -22.92
C PRO A 171 6.57 16.20 -22.65
N CYS A 172 6.09 17.36 -22.20
CA CYS A 172 6.91 18.51 -21.83
C CYS A 172 6.11 19.54 -21.00
N ASP A 173 6.81 20.56 -20.47
CA ASP A 173 6.18 21.62 -19.65
C ASP A 173 5.40 22.67 -20.48
N GLY A 174 5.82 22.92 -21.73
CA GLY A 174 5.28 23.98 -22.60
C GLY A 174 5.25 23.57 -24.05
N CYS A 175 4.37 22.63 -24.40
CA CYS A 175 4.45 21.95 -25.69
C CYS A 175 3.90 22.81 -26.83
N ASN A 176 4.71 22.95 -27.88
CA ASN A 176 4.28 23.49 -29.16
C ASN A 176 4.32 22.36 -30.19
N PHE A 177 3.15 21.84 -30.55
CA PHE A 177 3.00 20.73 -31.49
C PHE A 177 2.92 21.20 -32.95
N ASP A 178 2.87 22.52 -33.20
CA ASP A 178 2.70 23.11 -34.54
C ASP A 178 4.05 23.36 -35.25
N ALA A 179 5.18 23.01 -34.61
CA ALA A 179 6.53 23.22 -35.14
C ALA A 179 7.18 21.94 -35.71
N LEU A 180 6.38 20.89 -35.98
CA LEU A 180 6.83 19.60 -36.51
C LEU A 180 6.66 19.51 -38.02
#